data_AF-A0A9X8VDS0-F1
#
_entry.id   AF-A0A9X8VDS0-F1
#
_cell.length_a   1.000
_cell.length_b   1.000
_cell.length_c   1.000
_cell.angle_alpha   90.00
_cell.angle_beta   90.00
_cell.angle_gamma   90.00
#
_symmetry.space_group_name_H-M   'P 1'
#
loop_
_entity.id
_entity.type
_entity.pdbx_description
1 polymer ?
#
loop_
_entity_poly.entity_id
_entity_poly.type
_entity_poly.pdbx_seq_one_letter_code
_entity_poly.pdbx_strand_id
1 'polypeptide(L)'
;AALSKEEQLAVLDAVLEVAPARQVVMGLSGNNMAATLQMQQAIQLRDIAGVLIPAPYYIRPSQCGLIDYFTQLADASAVPVILYNIPQRTGIAMELATLRRLARHPRITAIKDCGGNPDATMALIADGEIDVMTGEDNLILTTLCLGGTGA
;
A
#
# COMPACT_ATOMS: atom_id res chain seq x y z
N ALA A 1 21.94 3.33 5.28
CA ALA A 1 21.34 4.23 6.29
C ALA A 1 19.82 4.12 6.17
N ALA A 2 19.10 4.19 7.29
CA ALA A 2 17.64 4.16 7.34
C ALA A 2 17.15 5.17 8.38
N LEU A 3 15.93 5.69 8.21
CA LEU A 3 15.35 6.71 9.09
C LEU A 3 14.78 6.07 10.37
N SER A 4 15.02 6.71 11.51
CA SER A 4 14.30 6.44 12.76
C SER A 4 12.80 6.76 12.60
N LYS A 5 11.97 6.32 13.56
CA LYS A 5 10.54 6.66 13.54
C LYS A 5 10.32 8.16 13.63
N GLU A 6 11.10 8.83 14.47
CA GLU A 6 11.07 10.27 14.66
C GLU A 6 11.49 11.00 13.39
N GLU A 7 12.56 10.52 12.71
CA GLU A 7 13.00 11.07 11.42
C GLU A 7 11.94 10.88 10.32
N GLN A 8 11.27 9.73 10.27
CA GLN A 8 10.17 9.49 9.32
C GLN A 8 9.00 10.47 9.53
N LEU A 9 8.62 10.73 10.78
CA LEU A 9 7.56 11.69 11.10
C LEU A 9 7.98 13.13 10.81
N ALA A 10 9.23 13.49 11.10
CA ALA A 10 9.76 14.82 10.79
C ALA A 10 9.80 15.08 9.27
N VAL A 11 10.12 14.06 8.47
CA VAL A 11 10.02 14.16 7.00
C VAL A 11 8.57 14.37 6.55
N LEU A 12 7.62 13.64 7.14
CA LEU A 12 6.20 13.83 6.83
C LEU A 12 5.73 15.25 7.18
N ASP A 13 6.11 15.77 8.34
CA ASP A 13 5.80 17.14 8.78
C ASP A 13 6.37 18.16 7.78
N ALA A 14 7.64 18.04 7.42
CA ALA A 14 8.29 18.93 6.46
C ALA A 14 7.63 18.91 5.07
N VAL A 15 7.15 17.74 4.61
CA VAL A 15 6.41 17.65 3.33
C VAL A 15 5.06 18.36 3.42
N LEU A 16 4.35 18.23 4.55
CA LEU A 16 3.05 18.86 4.75
C LEU A 16 3.12 20.38 4.89
N GLU A 17 4.28 20.95 5.23
CA GLU A 17 4.50 22.40 5.20
C GLU A 17 4.45 22.98 3.78
N VAL A 18 4.76 22.18 2.76
CA VAL A 18 4.94 22.65 1.38
C VAL A 18 3.98 22.02 0.36
N ALA A 19 3.43 20.85 0.65
CA ALA A 19 2.54 20.11 -0.22
C ALA A 19 1.11 20.04 0.35
N PRO A 20 0.06 20.10 -0.49
CA PRO A 20 -1.30 19.89 -0.02
C PRO A 20 -1.47 18.49 0.59
N ALA A 21 -1.97 18.42 1.83
CA ALA A 21 -2.22 17.17 2.56
C ALA A 21 -2.91 16.07 1.73
N ARG A 22 -3.92 16.46 0.93
CA ARG A 22 -4.67 15.59 0.01
C ARG A 22 -3.85 14.97 -1.14
N GLN A 23 -2.57 15.32 -1.28
CA GLN A 23 -1.64 14.75 -2.26
C GLN A 23 -0.49 13.97 -1.59
N VAL A 24 -0.47 13.90 -0.27
CA VAL A 24 0.61 13.25 0.49
C VAL A 24 0.15 11.87 0.95
N VAL A 25 0.82 10.83 0.47
CA VAL A 25 0.65 9.44 0.94
C VAL A 25 1.88 9.06 1.75
N MET A 26 1.68 8.60 2.98
CA MET A 26 2.80 8.18 3.84
C MET A 26 3.06 6.67 3.72
N GLY A 27 4.33 6.29 3.56
CA GLY A 27 4.73 4.89 3.63
C GLY A 27 4.63 4.34 5.06
N LEU A 28 3.98 3.19 5.22
CA LEU A 28 3.91 2.47 6.49
C LEU A 28 4.30 1.01 6.25
N SER A 29 5.46 0.60 6.77
CA SER A 29 5.96 -0.76 6.65
C SER A 29 6.36 -1.33 8.00
N GLY A 30 6.06 -2.59 8.23
CA GLY A 30 6.52 -3.32 9.42
C GLY A 30 6.07 -4.77 9.39
N ASN A 31 6.82 -5.64 10.06
CA ASN A 31 6.51 -7.07 10.18
C ASN A 31 6.06 -7.47 11.60
N ASN A 32 5.86 -6.49 12.48
CA ASN A 32 5.28 -6.66 13.79
C ASN A 32 3.99 -5.82 13.87
N MET A 33 2.85 -6.49 14.07
CA MET A 33 1.53 -5.83 14.03
C MET A 33 1.40 -4.69 15.04
N ALA A 34 1.75 -4.94 16.31
CA ALA A 34 1.62 -3.94 17.37
C ALA A 34 2.46 -2.67 17.09
N ALA A 35 3.72 -2.85 16.66
CA ALA A 35 4.58 -1.73 16.30
C ALA A 35 4.09 -0.97 15.05
N THR A 36 3.51 -1.70 14.08
CA THR A 36 2.97 -1.11 12.84
C THR A 36 1.73 -0.28 13.15
N LEU A 37 0.81 -0.78 13.98
CA LEU A 37 -0.38 -0.04 14.44
C LEU A 37 -0.01 1.21 15.23
N GLN A 38 1.01 1.15 16.10
CA GLN A 38 1.50 2.34 16.82
C GLN A 38 2.02 3.40 15.86
N MET A 39 2.81 3.02 14.85
CA MET A 39 3.30 3.95 13.84
C MET A 39 2.15 4.50 12.99
N GLN A 40 1.19 3.66 12.62
CA GLN A 40 -0.01 4.09 11.90
C GLN A 40 -0.80 5.13 12.69
N GLN A 41 -1.01 4.92 13.99
CA GLN A 41 -1.66 5.90 14.86
C GLN A 41 -0.90 7.23 14.89
N ALA A 42 0.43 7.20 15.01
CA ALA A 42 1.25 8.41 14.99
C ALA A 42 1.20 9.16 13.66
N ILE A 43 1.21 8.44 12.53
CA ILE A 43 1.10 9.02 11.18
C ILE A 43 -0.26 9.73 11.02
N GLN A 44 -1.35 9.08 11.43
CA GLN A 44 -2.73 9.54 11.24
C GLN A 44 -3.14 10.71 12.14
N LEU A 45 -2.26 11.21 13.00
CA LEU A 45 -2.44 12.50 13.69
C LEU A 45 -2.31 13.70 12.74
N ARG A 46 -1.91 13.46 11.48
CA ARG A 46 -1.76 14.45 10.42
C ARG A 46 -2.83 14.22 9.37
N ASP A 47 -3.22 15.29 8.68
CA ASP A 47 -4.06 15.21 7.50
C ASP A 47 -3.20 14.73 6.32
N ILE A 48 -3.52 13.55 5.78
CA ILE A 48 -2.82 12.91 4.66
C ILE A 48 -3.82 12.21 3.75
N ALA A 49 -3.46 12.06 2.47
CA ALA A 49 -4.29 11.41 1.47
C ALA A 49 -4.45 9.90 1.70
N GLY A 50 -3.50 9.26 2.38
CA GLY A 50 -3.55 7.84 2.67
C GLY A 50 -2.24 7.26 3.17
N VAL A 51 -2.22 5.95 3.38
CA VAL A 51 -1.04 5.17 3.74
C VAL A 51 -0.75 4.09 2.71
N LEU A 52 0.53 3.93 2.36
CA LEU A 52 1.02 2.90 1.44
C LEU A 52 1.66 1.76 2.24
N ILE A 53 1.10 0.56 2.16
CA ILE A 53 1.47 -0.57 3.03
C ILE A 53 1.90 -1.78 2.18
N PRO A 54 3.16 -2.22 2.26
CA PRO A 54 3.59 -3.47 1.64
C PRO A 54 3.26 -4.69 2.52
N ALA A 55 3.33 -5.89 1.93
CA ALA A 55 3.29 -7.12 2.71
C ALA A 55 4.41 -7.13 3.78
N PRO A 56 4.19 -7.72 4.97
CA PRO A 56 5.18 -7.74 6.04
C PRO A 56 6.41 -8.53 5.59
N TYR A 57 7.49 -7.80 5.37
CA TYR A 57 8.73 -8.31 4.82
C TYR A 57 9.43 -9.26 5.80
N TYR A 58 10.34 -10.08 5.27
CA TYR A 58 11.12 -11.10 5.97
C TYR A 58 10.31 -12.31 6.48
N ILE A 59 9.18 -12.10 7.15
CA ILE A 59 8.41 -13.17 7.80
C ILE A 59 7.58 -14.02 6.83
N ARG A 60 7.27 -13.51 5.61
CA ARG A 60 6.60 -14.23 4.52
C ARG A 60 5.36 -15.03 4.99
N PRO A 61 4.31 -14.36 5.50
CA PRO A 61 3.15 -15.05 6.06
C PRO A 61 2.37 -15.81 4.97
N SER A 62 1.42 -16.66 5.34
CA SER A 62 0.49 -17.26 4.36
C SER A 62 -0.41 -16.20 3.74
N GLN A 63 -1.10 -16.52 2.63
CA GLN A 63 -2.12 -15.64 2.04
C GLN A 63 -3.24 -15.30 3.04
N CYS A 64 -3.67 -16.25 3.87
CA CYS A 64 -4.60 -15.96 4.97
C CYS A 64 -3.99 -14.96 5.98
N GLY A 65 -2.72 -15.13 6.32
CA GLY A 65 -2.02 -14.18 7.19
C GLY A 65 -1.88 -12.79 6.57
N LEU A 66 -1.75 -12.67 5.25
CA LEU A 66 -1.79 -11.38 4.55
C LEU A 66 -3.18 -10.74 4.65
N ILE A 67 -4.24 -11.54 4.44
CA ILE A 67 -5.62 -11.06 4.59
C ILE A 67 -5.83 -10.51 6.01
N ASP A 68 -5.45 -11.26 7.04
CA ASP A 68 -5.60 -10.86 8.44
C ASP A 68 -4.75 -9.62 8.78
N TYR A 69 -3.53 -9.53 8.24
CA TYR A 69 -2.63 -8.40 8.46
C TYR A 69 -3.20 -7.10 7.87
N PHE A 70 -3.58 -7.12 6.58
CA PHE A 70 -4.10 -5.93 5.93
C PHE A 70 -5.49 -5.54 6.44
N THR A 71 -6.34 -6.52 6.77
CA THR A 71 -7.67 -6.24 7.35
C THR A 71 -7.53 -5.49 8.68
N GLN A 72 -6.65 -5.95 9.59
CA GLN A 72 -6.42 -5.27 10.87
C GLN A 72 -5.91 -3.82 10.70
N LEU A 73 -4.97 -3.60 9.77
CA LEU A 73 -4.47 -2.25 9.49
C LEU A 73 -5.54 -1.36 8.85
N ALA A 74 -6.36 -1.92 7.95
CA ALA A 74 -7.42 -1.20 7.28
C ALA A 74 -8.59 -0.86 8.23
N ASP A 75 -8.95 -1.77 9.15
CA ASP A 75 -9.94 -1.53 10.22
C ASP A 75 -9.48 -0.40 11.16
N ALA A 76 -8.19 -0.34 11.47
CA ALA A 76 -7.60 0.70 12.32
C ALA A 76 -7.30 2.02 11.58
N SER A 77 -7.53 2.08 10.26
CA SER A 77 -7.16 3.25 9.47
C SER A 77 -8.30 4.27 9.35
N ALA A 78 -8.00 5.52 9.70
CA ALA A 78 -8.83 6.69 9.46
C ALA A 78 -8.70 7.23 8.02
N VAL A 79 -7.58 6.92 7.35
CA VAL A 79 -7.25 7.39 5.99
C VAL A 79 -7.22 6.22 4.98
N PRO A 80 -7.41 6.47 3.68
CA PRO A 80 -7.33 5.44 2.64
C PRO A 80 -6.03 4.60 2.73
N VAL A 81 -6.17 3.30 2.50
CA VAL A 81 -5.06 2.34 2.45
C VAL A 81 -4.79 1.98 0.99
N ILE A 82 -3.51 2.02 0.62
CA ILE A 82 -2.99 1.58 -0.66
C ILE A 82 -2.13 0.34 -0.41
N LEU A 83 -2.50 -0.79 -0.99
CA LEU A 83 -1.70 -2.00 -0.91
C LEU A 83 -0.47 -1.88 -1.81
N TYR A 84 0.69 -2.31 -1.33
CA TYR A 84 1.93 -2.28 -2.12
C TYR A 84 2.44 -3.71 -2.39
N ASN A 85 2.15 -4.23 -3.58
CA ASN A 85 2.55 -5.57 -3.99
C ASN A 85 3.98 -5.58 -4.58
N ILE A 86 4.99 -5.76 -3.74
CA ILE A 86 6.41 -5.72 -4.16
C ILE A 86 7.21 -6.96 -3.68
N PRO A 87 6.95 -8.15 -4.24
CA PRO A 87 7.58 -9.40 -3.81
C PRO A 87 9.11 -9.37 -3.86
N GLN A 88 9.73 -8.60 -4.76
CA GLN A 88 11.20 -8.48 -4.82
C GLN A 88 11.80 -7.80 -3.57
N ARG A 89 10.98 -7.17 -2.72
CA ARG A 89 11.40 -6.56 -1.45
C ARG A 89 10.81 -7.28 -0.23
N THR A 90 9.58 -7.79 -0.32
CA THR A 90 8.89 -8.42 0.82
C THR A 90 9.19 -9.92 0.93
N GLY A 91 9.58 -10.56 -0.17
CA GLY A 91 9.79 -12.01 -0.26
C GLY A 91 8.49 -12.80 -0.39
N ILE A 92 7.35 -12.13 -0.62
CA ILE A 92 6.06 -12.76 -0.86
C ILE A 92 5.19 -11.91 -1.81
N ALA A 93 4.60 -12.57 -2.80
CA ALA A 93 3.60 -11.97 -3.68
C ALA A 93 2.21 -12.11 -3.06
N MET A 94 1.39 -11.05 -3.14
CA MET A 94 -0.04 -11.17 -2.90
C MET A 94 -0.69 -11.82 -4.12
N GLU A 95 -1.34 -12.96 -3.93
CA GLU A 95 -2.04 -13.65 -5.01
C GLU A 95 -3.27 -12.86 -5.46
N LEU A 96 -3.70 -13.04 -6.72
CA LEU A 96 -4.86 -12.35 -7.28
C LEU A 96 -6.13 -12.53 -6.43
N ALA A 97 -6.37 -13.74 -5.91
CA ALA A 97 -7.49 -14.01 -5.02
C ALA A 97 -7.41 -13.23 -3.70
N THR A 98 -6.21 -13.09 -3.14
CA THR A 98 -5.94 -12.29 -1.94
C THR A 98 -6.18 -10.81 -2.20
N LEU A 99 -5.66 -10.29 -3.30
CA LEU A 99 -5.85 -8.89 -3.71
C LEU A 99 -7.33 -8.57 -3.92
N ARG A 100 -8.08 -9.42 -4.63
CA ARG A 100 -9.53 -9.28 -4.82
C ARG A 100 -10.30 -9.32 -3.50
N ARG A 101 -9.91 -10.20 -2.58
CA ARG A 101 -10.54 -10.27 -1.25
C ARG A 101 -10.33 -8.96 -0.47
N LEU A 102 -9.10 -8.44 -0.48
CA LEU A 102 -8.73 -7.21 0.21
C LEU A 102 -9.35 -5.96 -0.44
N ALA A 103 -9.46 -5.92 -1.76
CA ALA A 103 -10.06 -4.82 -2.52
C ALA A 103 -11.51 -4.50 -2.11
N ARG A 104 -12.22 -5.47 -1.53
CA ARG A 104 -13.60 -5.29 -1.04
C ARG A 104 -13.68 -4.55 0.30
N HIS A 105 -12.56 -4.35 0.99
CA HIS A 105 -12.56 -3.62 2.25
C HIS A 105 -12.73 -2.11 1.97
N PRO A 106 -13.68 -1.41 2.60
CA PRO A 106 -14.04 -0.02 2.24
C PRO A 106 -12.91 0.99 2.43
N ARG A 107 -11.89 0.63 3.22
CA ARG A 107 -10.71 1.46 3.46
C ARG A 107 -9.56 1.18 2.49
N ILE A 108 -9.57 0.07 1.78
CA ILE A 108 -8.55 -0.28 0.80
C ILE A 108 -9.02 0.24 -0.55
N THR A 109 -8.29 1.23 -1.07
CA THR A 109 -8.76 2.05 -2.21
C THR A 109 -7.92 1.89 -3.46
N ALA A 110 -6.67 1.44 -3.32
CA ALA A 110 -5.78 1.23 -4.44
C ALA A 110 -4.79 0.08 -4.19
N ILE A 111 -4.24 -0.43 -5.28
CA ILE A 111 -3.11 -1.35 -5.29
C ILE A 111 -2.00 -0.71 -6.13
N LYS A 112 -0.83 -0.50 -5.53
CA LYS A 112 0.43 -0.22 -6.23
C LYS A 112 1.11 -1.56 -6.54
N ASP A 113 1.14 -1.95 -7.80
CA ASP A 113 1.58 -3.27 -8.23
C ASP A 113 2.99 -3.26 -8.83
N CYS A 114 3.89 -4.01 -8.17
CA CYS A 114 5.21 -4.43 -8.62
C CYS A 114 5.32 -5.97 -8.65
N GLY A 115 4.17 -6.67 -8.70
CA GLY A 115 4.08 -8.13 -8.54
C GLY A 115 4.80 -8.94 -9.61
N GLY A 116 5.13 -8.32 -10.75
CA GLY A 116 5.80 -8.97 -11.88
C GLY A 116 4.89 -9.97 -12.62
N ASN A 117 3.57 -9.85 -12.45
CA ASN A 117 2.58 -10.70 -13.11
C ASN A 117 1.55 -9.84 -13.87
N PRO A 118 1.82 -9.53 -15.16
CA PRO A 118 0.94 -8.68 -15.97
C PRO A 118 -0.49 -9.20 -16.08
N ASP A 119 -0.69 -10.52 -16.11
CA ASP A 119 -2.04 -11.12 -16.21
C ASP A 119 -2.86 -10.83 -14.94
N ALA A 120 -2.22 -10.86 -13.77
CA ALA A 120 -2.87 -10.49 -12.51
C ALA A 120 -3.18 -8.98 -12.46
N THR A 121 -2.25 -8.12 -12.91
CA THR A 121 -2.49 -6.68 -13.00
C THR A 121 -3.66 -6.37 -13.94
N MET A 122 -3.68 -6.99 -15.12
CA MET A 122 -4.78 -6.84 -16.10
C MET A 122 -6.12 -7.31 -15.53
N ALA A 123 -6.13 -8.43 -14.81
CA ALA A 123 -7.35 -8.94 -14.19
C ALA A 123 -7.90 -7.96 -13.13
N LEU A 124 -7.04 -7.38 -12.28
CA LEU A 124 -7.46 -6.39 -11.29
C LEU A 124 -8.02 -5.12 -11.95
N ILE A 125 -7.38 -4.64 -13.02
CA ILE A 125 -7.88 -3.48 -13.77
C ILE A 125 -9.25 -3.81 -14.40
N ALA A 126 -9.40 -4.99 -15.01
CA ALA A 126 -10.63 -5.42 -15.64
C ALA A 126 -11.78 -5.65 -14.65
N ASP A 127 -11.49 -6.03 -13.41
CA ASP A 127 -12.49 -6.17 -12.36
C ASP A 127 -13.17 -4.81 -12.05
N GLY A 128 -12.43 -3.69 -12.17
CA GLY A 128 -12.96 -2.34 -11.96
C GLY A 128 -13.40 -2.04 -10.53
N GLU A 129 -13.03 -2.88 -9.55
CA GLU A 129 -13.41 -2.74 -8.14
C GLU A 129 -12.43 -1.87 -7.33
N ILE A 130 -11.20 -1.64 -7.83
CA ILE A 130 -10.14 -0.94 -7.12
C ILE A 130 -9.20 -0.21 -8.09
N ASP A 131 -8.64 0.91 -7.65
CA ASP A 131 -7.63 1.63 -8.44
C ASP A 131 -6.33 0.83 -8.50
N VAL A 132 -5.79 0.65 -9.71
CA VAL A 132 -4.52 -0.09 -9.92
C VAL A 132 -3.47 0.86 -10.47
N MET A 133 -2.40 1.05 -9.70
CA MET A 133 -1.24 1.85 -10.03
C MET A 133 -0.04 0.92 -10.29
N THR A 134 0.84 1.27 -11.23
CA THR A 134 2.11 0.53 -11.39
C THR A 134 3.16 1.07 -10.43
N GLY A 135 3.98 0.21 -9.83
CA GLY A 135 5.20 0.65 -9.17
C GLY A 135 6.47 0.46 -9.99
N GLU A 136 6.33 0.06 -11.26
CA GLU A 136 7.43 -0.10 -12.21
C GLU A 136 7.34 1.00 -13.29
N ASP A 137 8.32 1.90 -13.32
CA ASP A 137 8.33 3.09 -14.20
C ASP A 137 8.23 2.72 -15.68
N ASN A 138 8.89 1.63 -16.10
CA ASN A 138 8.85 1.16 -17.48
C ASN A 138 7.48 0.62 -17.92
N LEU A 139 6.56 0.38 -16.97
CA LEU A 139 5.21 -0.13 -17.23
C LEU A 139 4.14 0.96 -17.22
N ILE A 140 4.46 2.23 -16.87
CA ILE A 140 3.46 3.30 -16.73
C ILE A 140 2.57 3.46 -17.97
N LEU A 141 3.16 3.49 -19.17
CA LEU A 141 2.40 3.62 -20.41
C LEU A 141 1.41 2.47 -20.58
N THR A 142 1.89 1.24 -20.43
CA THR A 142 1.08 0.02 -20.61
C THR A 142 -0.04 -0.05 -19.58
N THR A 143 0.26 0.23 -18.31
CA THR A 143 -0.74 0.23 -17.23
C THR A 143 -1.84 1.25 -17.48
N LEU A 144 -1.49 2.48 -17.88
CA LEU A 144 -2.48 3.51 -18.24
C LEU A 144 -3.32 3.09 -19.46
N CYS A 145 -2.70 2.51 -20.50
CA CYS A 145 -3.43 2.02 -21.67
C CYS A 145 -4.43 0.91 -21.35
N LEU A 146 -4.16 0.10 -20.33
CA LEU A 146 -5.04 -0.98 -19.88
C LEU A 146 -6.19 -0.49 -18.98
N GLY A 147 -6.13 0.75 -18.48
CA GLY A 147 -7.13 1.34 -17.58
C GLY A 147 -6.67 1.50 -16.13
N GLY A 148 -5.38 1.28 -15.83
CA GLY A 148 -4.81 1.63 -14.53
C GLY A 148 -4.78 3.15 -14.29
N THR A 149 -4.58 3.55 -13.05
CA THR A 149 -4.85 4.93 -12.58
C THR A 149 -3.60 5.78 -12.33
N GLY A 150 -2.39 5.21 -12.44
CA GLY A 150 -1.14 5.96 -12.28
C GLY A 150 0.06 5.12 -11.85
N ALA A 151 0.99 5.78 -11.15
CA ALA A 151 2.18 5.19 -10.51
C ALA A 151 2.46 5.81 -9.14
#